data_AF-A0A7W2RPW3-F1
#
_entry.id   AF-A0A7W2RPW3-F1
#
_cell.length_a   1.000
_cell.length_b   1.000
_cell.length_c   1.000
_cell.angle_alpha   90.00
_cell.angle_beta   90.00
_cell.angle_gamma   90.00
#
_symmetry.space_group_name_H-M   'P 1'
#
loop_
_entity.id
_entity.type
_entity.pdbx_description
1 polymer ?
#
loop_
_entity_poly.entity_id
_entity_poly.type
_entity_poly.pdbx_seq_one_letter_code
_entity_poly.pdbx_strand_id
1 'polypeptide(L)'
;TFSTITGSLTGTPTNDDIGTTSGIVISVADAANASDSLAAFTITVSNTNDAPVITGTPATTVAEDTAYSFTPIVSDVDAGDTQSFSINIKPSWATFSTITGSLTGTP
;
A
#
# COMPACT_ATOMS: atom_id res chain seq x y z
N THR A 1 -6.85 -17.61 10.09
CA THR A 1 -6.78 -19.03 10.47
C THR A 1 -8.12 -19.49 11.01
N PHE A 2 -8.44 -20.77 10.82
CA PHE A 2 -9.65 -21.39 11.36
C PHE A 2 -9.26 -22.43 12.41
N SER A 3 -9.89 -22.35 13.58
CA SER A 3 -9.72 -23.32 14.67
C SER A 3 -10.79 -24.41 14.55
N THR A 4 -10.37 -25.64 14.27
CA THR A 4 -11.28 -26.80 14.24
C THR A 4 -11.77 -27.23 15.62
N ILE A 5 -11.14 -26.74 16.69
CA ILE A 5 -11.52 -27.03 18.08
C ILE A 5 -12.64 -26.09 18.55
N THR A 6 -12.56 -24.80 18.17
CA THR A 6 -13.46 -23.75 18.68
C THR A 6 -14.40 -23.18 17.62
N GLY A 7 -14.22 -23.53 16.34
CA GLY A 7 -14.95 -22.93 15.23
C GLY A 7 -14.56 -21.48 14.94
N SER A 8 -13.49 -20.98 15.56
CA SER A 8 -13.10 -19.57 15.44
C SER A 8 -12.34 -19.30 14.13
N LEU A 9 -12.86 -18.40 13.31
CA LEU A 9 -12.19 -17.81 12.15
C LEU A 9 -11.58 -16.47 12.56
N THR A 10 -10.26 -16.32 12.46
CA THR A 10 -9.52 -15.10 12.87
C THR A 10 -8.48 -14.68 11.84
N GLY A 11 -8.05 -13.43 11.86
CA GLY A 11 -6.98 -12.91 10.99
C GLY A 11 -7.00 -11.39 10.95
N THR A 12 -5.98 -10.82 10.32
CA THR A 12 -5.88 -9.38 10.03
C THR A 12 -5.61 -9.24 8.53
N PRO A 13 -6.63 -8.88 7.73
CA PRO A 13 -6.47 -8.64 6.31
C PRO A 13 -5.45 -7.51 6.04
N THR A 14 -4.79 -7.59 4.90
CA THR A 14 -3.85 -6.59 4.36
C THR A 14 -4.41 -5.93 3.11
N ASN A 15 -3.69 -4.98 2.50
CA ASN A 15 -4.09 -4.38 1.23
C ASN A 15 -4.22 -5.41 0.09
N ASP A 16 -3.44 -6.49 0.14
CA ASP A 16 -3.53 -7.59 -0.84
C ASP A 16 -4.87 -8.35 -0.73
N ASP A 17 -5.57 -8.21 0.40
CA ASP A 17 -6.83 -8.89 0.69
C ASP A 17 -8.06 -7.99 0.41
N ILE A 18 -7.88 -6.75 -0.06
CA ILE A 18 -9.00 -5.84 -0.38
C ILE A 18 -9.92 -6.49 -1.41
N GLY A 19 -11.22 -6.50 -1.09
CA GLY A 19 -12.22 -7.10 -1.95
C GLY A 19 -13.28 -7.84 -1.18
N THR A 20 -14.01 -8.71 -1.88
CA THR A 20 -15.13 -9.46 -1.31
C THR A 20 -14.92 -10.95 -1.49
N THR A 21 -14.97 -11.69 -0.38
CA THR A 21 -15.01 -13.15 -0.37
C THR A 21 -16.42 -13.60 -0.03
N SER A 22 -17.10 -14.22 -0.99
CA SER A 22 -18.49 -14.72 -0.87
C SER A 22 -18.53 -16.23 -0.80
N GLY A 23 -19.61 -16.77 -0.22
CA GLY A 23 -19.84 -18.21 -0.18
C GLY A 23 -19.08 -18.93 0.94
N ILE A 24 -18.70 -18.22 2.01
CA ILE A 24 -18.01 -18.80 3.15
C ILE A 24 -19.03 -19.64 3.94
N VAL A 25 -18.72 -20.92 4.15
CA VAL A 25 -19.54 -21.86 4.92
C VAL A 25 -18.68 -22.49 6.00
N ILE A 26 -19.20 -22.51 7.23
CA ILE A 26 -18.57 -23.21 8.36
C ILE A 26 -19.43 -24.43 8.68
N SER A 27 -18.80 -25.60 8.72
CA SER A 27 -19.44 -26.89 8.98
C SER A 27 -18.85 -27.54 10.22
N VAL A 28 -19.68 -28.32 10.92
CA VAL A 28 -19.28 -29.17 12.04
C VAL A 28 -19.78 -30.59 11.80
N ALA A 29 -19.02 -31.60 12.23
CA ALA A 29 -19.43 -32.99 12.20
C ALA A 29 -19.14 -33.67 13.54
N ASP A 30 -20.00 -34.61 13.93
CA ASP A 30 -19.78 -35.45 15.10
C ASP A 30 -18.88 -36.67 14.77
N ALA A 31 -18.55 -37.45 15.80
CA ALA A 31 -17.70 -38.64 15.65
C ALA A 31 -18.37 -39.77 14.83
N ALA A 32 -19.69 -39.72 14.64
CA ALA A 32 -20.44 -40.66 13.80
C ALA A 32 -20.62 -40.16 12.35
N ASN A 33 -20.01 -39.01 12.00
CA ASN A 33 -20.09 -38.31 10.72
C ASN A 33 -21.43 -37.65 10.38
N ALA A 34 -22.32 -37.43 11.36
CA ALA A 34 -23.45 -36.53 11.14
C ALA A 34 -22.93 -35.08 11.16
N SER A 35 -23.38 -34.25 10.22
CA SER A 35 -22.86 -32.89 10.04
C SER A 35 -23.96 -31.84 9.95
N ASP A 36 -23.64 -30.63 10.37
CA ASP A 36 -24.45 -29.43 10.18
C ASP A 36 -23.58 -28.26 9.69
N SER A 37 -24.19 -27.23 9.11
CA SER A 37 -23.46 -26.08 8.54
C SER A 37 -24.22 -24.77 8.71
N LEU A 38 -23.47 -23.68 8.90
CA LEU A 38 -24.02 -22.34 8.83
C LEU A 38 -24.50 -22.03 7.40
N ALA A 39 -25.46 -21.11 7.29
CA ALA A 39 -25.74 -20.47 6.01
C ALA A 39 -24.50 -19.77 5.47
N ALA A 40 -24.36 -19.77 4.14
CA ALA A 40 -23.24 -19.08 3.50
C ALA A 40 -23.27 -17.58 3.81
N PHE A 41 -22.09 -17.01 4.05
CA PHE A 41 -21.93 -15.58 4.29
C PHE A 41 -20.77 -15.00 3.46
N THR A 42 -20.66 -13.67 3.55
CA THR A 42 -19.68 -12.88 2.80
C THR A 42 -18.87 -12.04 3.78
N ILE A 43 -17.57 -11.90 3.51
CA ILE A 43 -16.69 -10.93 4.16
C ILE A 43 -16.20 -9.96 3.09
N THR A 44 -16.31 -8.66 3.38
CA THR A 44 -15.72 -7.59 2.56
C THR A 44 -14.59 -6.94 3.34
N VAL A 45 -13.39 -6.93 2.75
CA VAL A 45 -12.24 -6.17 3.21
C VAL A 45 -12.26 -4.82 2.48
N SER A 46 -12.54 -3.76 3.24
CA SER A 46 -12.49 -2.39 2.75
C SER A 46 -11.07 -1.82 2.87
N ASN A 47 -10.63 -1.09 1.86
CA ASN A 47 -9.40 -0.31 1.94
C ASN A 47 -9.50 0.74 3.06
N THR A 48 -8.37 0.98 3.74
CA THR A 48 -8.16 2.13 4.63
C THR A 48 -6.95 2.87 4.10
N ASN A 49 -7.04 4.21 4.00
CA ASN A 49 -5.95 5.02 3.49
C ASN A 49 -4.69 4.91 4.38
N ASP A 50 -3.62 4.43 3.80
CA ASP A 50 -2.26 4.42 4.31
C ASP A 50 -1.48 5.65 3.81
N ALA A 51 -0.39 6.00 4.49
CA ALA A 51 0.45 7.12 4.07
C ALA A 51 1.50 6.66 3.05
N PRO A 52 1.82 7.47 2.02
CA PRO A 52 2.85 7.12 1.07
C PRO A 52 4.25 7.11 1.70
N VAL A 53 5.10 6.23 1.20
CA VAL A 53 6.51 6.16 1.57
C VAL A 53 7.36 6.79 0.48
N ILE A 54 8.21 7.74 0.86
CA ILE A 54 9.17 8.41 -0.02
C ILE A 54 10.61 8.02 0.36
N THR A 55 11.42 7.70 -0.64
CA THR A 55 12.82 7.27 -0.49
C THR A 55 13.72 7.88 -1.57
N GLY A 56 15.03 7.71 -1.41
CA GLY A 56 16.05 8.20 -2.33
C GLY A 56 17.19 8.91 -1.62
N THR A 57 18.32 9.07 -2.30
CA THR A 57 19.49 9.78 -1.75
C THR A 57 20.02 10.75 -2.80
N PRO A 58 19.73 12.06 -2.67
CA PRO A 58 20.26 13.05 -3.60
C PRO A 58 21.76 13.22 -3.42
N ALA A 59 22.44 13.64 -4.49
CA ALA A 59 23.79 14.17 -4.35
C ALA A 59 23.74 15.47 -3.54
N THR A 60 24.60 15.60 -2.53
CA THR A 60 24.64 16.80 -1.67
C THR A 60 25.60 17.87 -2.18
N THR A 61 26.29 17.57 -3.28
CA THR A 61 27.26 18.45 -3.93
C THR A 61 27.16 18.29 -5.43
N VAL A 62 27.31 19.38 -6.18
CA VAL A 62 27.46 19.40 -7.62
C VAL A 62 28.45 20.51 -7.97
N ALA A 63 29.31 20.29 -8.95
CA ALA A 63 30.21 21.33 -9.43
C ALA A 63 29.40 22.42 -10.16
N GLU A 64 29.92 23.65 -10.18
CA GLU A 64 29.38 24.67 -11.09
C GLU A 64 29.42 24.18 -12.55
N ASP A 65 28.52 24.70 -13.37
CA ASP A 65 28.36 24.33 -14.78
C ASP A 65 28.04 22.84 -15.04
N THR A 66 27.73 22.07 -13.99
CA THR A 66 27.39 20.64 -14.09
C THR A 66 25.91 20.41 -13.85
N ALA A 67 25.29 19.61 -14.72
CA ALA A 67 23.89 19.24 -14.57
C ALA A 67 23.65 18.42 -13.29
N TYR A 68 22.67 18.85 -12.50
CA TYR A 68 22.11 18.16 -11.35
C TYR A 68 20.77 17.53 -11.72
N SER A 69 20.54 16.31 -11.23
CA SER A 69 19.25 15.63 -11.35
C SER A 69 19.04 14.70 -10.15
N PHE A 70 17.89 14.83 -9.50
CA PHE A 70 17.42 13.91 -8.48
C PHE A 70 15.92 13.72 -8.61
N THR A 71 15.46 12.48 -8.56
CA THR A 71 14.05 12.13 -8.50
C THR A 71 13.85 11.14 -7.35
N PRO A 72 13.01 11.45 -6.35
CA PRO A 72 12.71 10.52 -5.27
C PRO A 72 11.89 9.33 -5.80
N ILE A 73 11.93 8.23 -5.06
CA ILE A 73 11.08 7.07 -5.30
C ILE A 73 9.92 7.14 -4.31
N VAL A 74 8.70 7.03 -4.80
CA VAL A 74 7.49 6.98 -3.96
C VAL A 74 6.77 5.67 -4.20
N SER A 75 6.33 5.05 -3.11
CA SER A 75 5.46 3.88 -3.12
C SER A 75 4.28 4.13 -2.20
N ASP A 76 3.11 3.71 -2.64
CA ASP A 76 1.91 3.63 -1.82
C ASP A 76 1.35 2.21 -1.92
N VAL A 77 0.85 1.68 -0.81
CA VAL A 77 0.21 0.37 -0.79
C VAL A 77 -1.23 0.46 -1.29
N ASP A 78 -1.83 1.66 -1.28
CA ASP A 78 -3.17 1.92 -1.77
C ASP A 78 -3.20 1.99 -3.30
N ALA A 79 -3.90 1.02 -3.87
CA ALA A 79 -4.01 0.88 -5.32
C ALA A 79 -4.87 2.00 -5.91
N GLY A 80 -4.29 2.78 -6.83
CA GLY A 80 -4.98 3.85 -7.54
C GLY A 80 -4.79 5.24 -6.94
N ASP A 81 -4.06 5.35 -5.85
CA ASP A 81 -3.75 6.63 -5.23
C ASP A 81 -2.85 7.50 -6.11
N THR A 82 -3.12 8.81 -6.07
CA THR A 82 -2.37 9.81 -6.85
C THR A 82 -1.43 10.59 -5.97
N GLN A 83 -0.16 10.69 -6.40
CA GLN A 83 0.86 11.39 -5.64
C GLN A 83 0.97 12.85 -6.06
N SER A 84 1.08 13.74 -5.07
CA SER A 84 1.34 15.17 -5.26
C SER A 84 2.66 15.54 -4.59
N PHE A 85 3.50 16.26 -5.31
CA PHE A 85 4.83 16.63 -4.84
C PHE A 85 4.93 18.14 -4.59
N SER A 86 5.62 18.51 -3.52
CA SER A 86 5.98 19.89 -3.22
C SER A 86 7.43 19.97 -2.74
N ILE A 87 8.04 21.15 -2.88
CA ILE A 87 9.40 21.42 -2.42
C ILE A 87 9.41 22.71 -1.60
N ASN A 88 10.09 22.67 -0.46
CA ASN A 88 10.38 23.85 0.34
C ASN A 88 11.86 24.21 0.16
N ILE A 89 12.17 25.50 -0.05
CA ILE A 89 13.52 26.02 -0.31
C ILE A 89 14.20 25.32 -1.50
N LYS A 90 13.73 25.67 -2.71
CA LYS A 90 14.37 25.23 -3.96
C LYS A 90 15.50 26.19 -4.34
N PRO A 91 16.68 25.70 -4.76
CA PRO A 91 17.70 26.58 -5.37
C PRO A 91 17.14 27.38 -6.55
N SER A 92 17.61 28.61 -6.72
CA SER A 92 17.15 29.49 -7.81
C SER A 92 17.49 28.94 -9.20
N TRP A 93 18.62 28.24 -9.32
CA TRP A 93 19.10 27.62 -10.56
C TRP A 93 18.40 26.31 -10.94
N ALA A 94 17.65 25.71 -10.01
CA ALA A 94 16.98 24.43 -10.22
C ALA A 94 15.51 24.59 -10.61
N THR A 95 14.93 23.59 -11.27
CA THR A 95 13.51 23.42 -11.54
C THR A 95 12.99 22.21 -10.78
N PHE A 96 11.74 22.28 -10.30
CA PHE A 96 11.07 21.18 -9.61
C PHE A 96 9.78 20.79 -10.32
N SER A 97 9.60 19.50 -10.58
CA SER A 97 8.38 18.94 -11.14
C SER A 97 7.45 18.50 -10.01
N THR A 98 6.27 19.11 -9.88
CA THR A 98 5.23 18.70 -8.92
C THR A 98 4.52 17.42 -9.31
N ILE A 99 4.75 16.92 -10.53
CA ILE A 99 4.18 15.67 -11.05
C ILE A 99 5.07 14.48 -10.69
N THR A 100 6.39 14.66 -10.76
CA THR A 100 7.36 13.56 -10.62
C THR A 100 8.25 13.68 -9.37
N GLY A 101 8.20 14.82 -8.68
CA GLY A 101 9.13 15.13 -7.58
C GLY A 101 10.56 15.42 -8.02
N SER A 102 10.82 15.48 -9.33
CA SER A 102 12.18 15.64 -9.87
C SER A 102 12.72 17.06 -9.67
N LEU A 103 13.93 17.17 -9.12
CA LEU A 103 14.71 18.39 -8.98
C LEU A 103 15.88 18.35 -9.98
N THR A 104 15.89 19.25 -10.95
CA THR A 104 16.89 19.27 -12.03
C THR A 104 17.40 20.68 -12.30
N GLY A 105 18.60 20.83 -12.84
CA GLY A 105 19.13 22.13 -13.26
C GLY A 105 20.65 22.16 -13.32
N THR A 106 21.22 23.28 -13.71
CA THR A 106 22.67 23.53 -13.68
C THR A 106 22.91 24.79 -12.85
N PRO A 107 23.73 24.73 -11.79
CA PRO A 107 24.07 25.89 -10.96
C PRO A 107 24.74 27.02 -11.72
#